data_AF-A0A1V5R9M8-F1
#
_entry.id   AF-A0A1V5R9M8-F1
#
_cell.length_a   1.000
_cell.length_b   1.000
_cell.length_c   1.000
_cell.angle_alpha   90.00
_cell.angle_beta   90.00
_cell.angle_gamma   90.00
#
_symmetry.space_group_name_H-M   'P 1'
#
loop_
_entity.id
_entity.type
_entity.pdbx_description
1 polymer ?
#
loop_
_entity_poly.entity_id
_entity_poly.type
_entity_poly.pdbx_seq_one_letter_code
_entity_poly.pdbx_strand_id
1 'polypeptide(L)'
;MSQDANNDHKQVWWWQPMQMFLRISGWIAIPLIVSLFLGKWLDEKFDTAPWLLILCSGIAFIASMYGIINNAKKEFKKIEEEGKKDKK
;
A
#
# COMPACT_ATOMS: atom_id res chain seq x y z
N MET A 1 30.79 -28.59 -23.58
CA MET A 1 31.42 -28.09 -22.34
C MET A 1 31.33 -26.58 -22.42
N SER A 2 30.53 -25.83 -21.67
CA SER A 2 29.52 -26.09 -20.64
C SER A 2 28.75 -24.77 -20.49
N GLN A 3 27.49 -24.84 -20.09
CA GLN A 3 26.73 -23.76 -19.44
C GLN A 3 26.19 -22.63 -20.34
N ASP A 4 25.10 -22.93 -21.03
CA ASP A 4 23.98 -22.00 -21.13
C ASP A 4 23.37 -21.85 -19.73
N ALA A 5 23.86 -20.87 -18.97
CA ALA A 5 23.19 -20.38 -17.77
C ALA A 5 21.94 -19.60 -18.22
N ASN A 6 20.93 -20.34 -18.68
CA ASN A 6 19.58 -19.85 -18.78
C ASN A 6 19.10 -19.60 -17.34
N ASN A 7 19.37 -18.39 -16.85
CA ASN A 7 18.72 -17.83 -15.68
C ASN A 7 17.27 -17.54 -16.07
N ASP A 8 16.51 -18.63 -16.16
CA ASP A 8 15.07 -18.62 -16.22
C ASP A 8 14.61 -17.84 -14.98
N HIS A 9 14.27 -16.56 -15.21
CA HIS A 9 13.45 -15.78 -14.31
C HIS A 9 12.12 -16.51 -14.22
N LYS A 10 12.05 -17.58 -13.43
CA LYS A 10 10.82 -18.13 -12.88
C LYS A 10 10.26 -17.10 -11.93
N GLN A 11 9.82 -15.97 -12.48
CA GLN A 11 8.92 -15.05 -11.82
C GLN A 11 7.66 -15.85 -11.58
N VAL A 12 7.58 -16.40 -10.37
CA VAL A 12 6.52 -17.30 -9.98
C VAL A 12 5.20 -16.58 -10.24
N TRP A 13 4.34 -17.12 -11.10
CA TRP A 13 3.18 -16.39 -11.64
C TRP A 13 2.26 -15.82 -10.56
N TRP A 14 2.22 -16.45 -9.38
CA TRP A 14 1.49 -15.97 -8.19
C TRP A 14 2.10 -14.73 -7.50
N TRP A 15 3.32 -14.33 -7.87
CA TRP A 15 4.11 -13.34 -7.13
C TRP A 15 3.60 -11.94 -7.42
N GLN A 16 3.16 -11.69 -8.66
CA GLN A 16 2.56 -10.42 -9.06
C GLN A 16 1.23 -10.15 -8.32
N PRO A 17 0.24 -11.08 -8.29
CA PRO A 17 -0.95 -10.93 -7.46
C PRO A 17 -0.64 -10.75 -5.98
N MET A 18 0.32 -11.52 -5.45
CA MET A 18 0.70 -11.45 -4.03
C MET A 18 1.29 -10.08 -3.67
N GLN A 19 2.13 -9.51 -4.53
CA GLN A 19 2.67 -8.15 -4.34
C GLN A 19 1.58 -7.08 -4.36
N MET A 20 0.60 -7.19 -5.28
CA MET A 20 -0.53 -6.25 -5.32
C MET A 20 -1.36 -6.34 -4.03
N PHE A 21 -1.65 -7.56 -3.57
CA PHE A 21 -2.36 -7.80 -2.32
C PHE A 21 -1.60 -7.21 -1.13
N LEU A 22 -0.32 -7.56 -0.95
CA LEU A 22 0.50 -7.05 0.16
C LEU A 22 0.61 -5.52 0.15
N ARG A 23 0.69 -4.91 -1.03
CA ARG A 23 0.76 -3.45 -1.15
C ARG A 23 -0.56 -2.79 -0.74
N ILE A 24 -1.70 -3.35 -1.11
CA ILE A 24 -3.03 -2.85 -0.70
C ILE A 24 -3.24 -3.08 0.80
N SER A 25 -2.99 -4.30 1.28
CA SER A 25 -3.10 -4.65 2.70
C SER A 25 -2.16 -3.80 3.56
N GLY A 26 -0.95 -3.52 3.08
CA GLY A 26 0.00 -2.64 3.76
C GLY A 26 -0.54 -1.23 3.92
N TRP A 27 -1.15 -0.65 2.87
CA TRP A 27 -1.78 0.67 2.95
C TRP A 27 -2.98 0.75 3.88
N ILE A 28 -3.60 -0.37 4.25
CA ILE A 28 -4.69 -0.40 5.23
C ILE A 28 -4.12 -0.64 6.63
N ALA A 29 -3.28 -1.66 6.79
CA ALA A 29 -2.75 -2.09 8.07
C ALA A 29 -1.81 -1.05 8.70
N ILE A 30 -0.93 -0.41 7.91
CA ILE A 30 0.01 0.60 8.41
C ILE A 30 -0.72 1.77 9.09
N PRO A 31 -1.62 2.50 8.42
CA PRO A 31 -2.31 3.63 9.05
C PRO A 31 -3.20 3.19 10.20
N LEU A 32 -3.80 1.99 10.15
CA LEU A 32 -4.59 1.46 11.26
C LEU A 32 -3.74 1.24 12.52
N ILE A 33 -2.57 0.60 12.39
CA ILE A 33 -1.66 0.36 13.51
C ILE A 33 -1.12 1.69 14.06
N VAL A 34 -0.71 2.60 13.18
CA VAL A 34 -0.24 3.94 13.56
C VAL A 34 -1.33 4.70 14.32
N SER A 35 -2.57 4.62 13.85
CA SER A 35 -3.72 5.24 14.50
C SER A 35 -3.99 4.68 15.89
N LEU A 36 -3.95 3.37 16.06
CA LEU A 36 -4.16 2.74 17.36
C LEU A 36 -3.08 3.14 18.36
N PHE A 37 -1.83 3.19 17.92
CA PHE A 37 -0.71 3.54 18.78
C PHE A 37 -0.74 5.03 19.17
N LEU A 38 -0.93 5.93 18.19
CA LEU A 38 -1.03 7.37 18.42
C LEU A 38 -2.31 7.74 19.19
N GLY A 39 -3.45 7.18 18.80
CA GLY A 39 -4.75 7.44 19.39
C GLY A 39 -4.81 7.02 20.86
N LYS A 40 -4.33 5.82 21.20
CA LYS A 40 -4.23 5.40 22.61
C LYS A 40 -3.30 6.30 23.42
N TRP A 41 -2.12 6.64 22.88
CA TRP A 41 -1.18 7.49 23.59
C TRP A 41 -1.75 8.89 23.85
N LEU A 42 -2.50 9.43 22.90
CA LEU A 42 -3.17 10.72 23.05
C LEU A 42 -4.33 10.65 24.04
N ASP A 43 -5.19 9.63 23.93
CA ASP A 43 -6.31 9.43 24.85
C ASP A 43 -5.84 9.28 26.31
N GLU A 44 -4.74 8.56 26.55
CA GLU A 44 -4.17 8.36 27.88
C GLU A 44 -3.55 9.64 28.45
N LYS A 45 -3.04 10.53 27.58
CA LYS A 45 -2.45 11.81 27.99
C LYS A 45 -3.48 12.89 28.31
N PHE A 46 -4.63 12.87 27.62
CA PHE A 46 -5.68 13.88 27.74
C PHE A 46 -6.93 13.38 28.49
N ASP A 47 -6.89 12.16 29.05
CA ASP A 47 -8.00 11.51 29.76
C ASP A 47 -9.33 11.52 28.97
N THR A 48 -9.22 11.52 27.63
CA THR A 48 -10.34 11.75 26.70
C THR A 48 -10.85 10.46 26.06
N ALA A 49 -10.51 9.32 26.65
CA ALA A 49 -10.78 8.01 26.06
C ALA A 49 -12.29 7.82 25.75
N PRO A 50 -12.68 7.41 24.52
CA PRO A 50 -11.87 7.10 23.32
C PRO A 50 -12.04 8.12 22.17
N TRP A 51 -12.18 9.42 22.46
CA TRP A 51 -12.48 10.42 21.42
C TRP A 51 -11.30 10.70 20.49
N LEU A 52 -10.06 10.76 21.00
CA LEU A 52 -8.89 11.04 20.16
C LEU A 52 -8.50 9.83 19.32
N LEU A 53 -8.76 8.60 19.82
CA LEU A 53 -8.65 7.40 19.01
C LEU A 53 -9.61 7.43 17.82
N ILE A 54 -10.88 7.83 18.01
CA ILE A 54 -11.84 7.93 16.90
C ILE A 54 -11.37 8.96 15.87
N LEU A 55 -10.90 10.13 16.33
CA LEU A 55 -10.37 11.17 15.45
C LEU A 55 -9.13 10.67 14.68
N CYS A 56 -8.16 10.06 15.36
CA CYS A 56 -6.98 9.46 14.74
C CYS A 56 -7.37 8.35 13.75
N SER A 57 -8.38 7.54 14.05
CA SER A 57 -8.84 6.47 13.16
C SER A 57 -9.49 7.06 11.90
N GLY A 58 -10.27 8.13 12.04
CA GLY A 58 -10.82 8.85 10.89
C GLY A 58 -9.72 9.43 9.99
N ILE A 59 -8.71 10.07 10.57
CA ILE A 59 -7.58 10.62 9.81
C ILE A 59 -6.78 9.50 9.12
N ALA A 60 -6.51 8.40 9.83
CA ALA A 60 -5.80 7.26 9.29
C ALA A 60 -6.56 6.58 8.14
N PHE A 61 -7.89 6.50 8.25
CA PHE A 61 -8.73 5.98 7.19
C PHE A 61 -8.64 6.84 5.93
N ILE A 62 -8.73 8.17 6.08
CA ILE A 62 -8.55 9.11 4.98
C ILE A 62 -7.16 8.95 4.36
N ALA A 63 -6.11 8.90 5.17
CA ALA A 63 -4.74 8.69 4.69
C ALA A 63 -4.58 7.38 3.90
N SER A 64 -5.22 6.30 4.35
CA SER A 64 -5.27 5.02 3.62
C SER A 64 -5.92 5.17 2.25
N MET A 65 -7.08 5.82 2.17
CA MET A 65 -7.77 6.08 0.90
C MET A 65 -6.89 6.88 -0.07
N TYR A 66 -6.24 7.95 0.40
CA TYR A 66 -5.31 8.73 -0.42
C TYR A 66 -4.13 7.90 -0.93
N GLY A 67 -3.55 7.05 -0.07
CA GLY A 67 -2.45 6.16 -0.44
C GLY A 67 -2.82 5.16 -1.53
N ILE A 68 -3.99 4.54 -1.41
CA ILE A 68 -4.52 3.61 -2.41
C ILE A 68 -4.79 4.33 -3.73
N ILE A 69 -5.47 5.48 -3.71
CA ILE A 69 -5.80 6.25 -4.92
C ILE A 69 -4.52 6.72 -5.64
N ASN A 70 -3.54 7.21 -4.89
CA ASN A 70 -2.27 7.68 -5.48
C ASN A 70 -1.49 6.52 -6.12
N ASN A 71 -1.45 5.37 -5.45
CA ASN A 71 -0.86 4.16 -6.02
C ASN A 71 -1.59 3.69 -7.27
N ALA A 72 -2.92 3.65 -7.24
CA ALA A 72 -3.73 3.26 -8.39
C ALA A 72 -3.47 4.20 -9.58
N LYS A 73 -3.51 5.52 -9.37
CA LYS A 73 -3.20 6.51 -10.40
C LYS A 73 -1.81 6.31 -11.03
N LYS A 74 -0.81 5.97 -10.21
CA LYS A 74 0.55 5.69 -10.68
C LYS A 74 0.63 4.44 -11.54
N GLU A 75 -0.08 3.37 -11.18
CA GLU A 75 -0.17 2.15 -12.00
C GLU A 75 -0.93 2.42 -13.32
N PHE A 76 -2.07 3.10 -13.26
CA PHE A 76 -2.83 3.47 -14.47
C PHE A 76 -2.01 4.32 -15.44
N LYS A 77 -1.22 5.27 -14.94
CA LYS A 77 -0.37 6.12 -15.77
C LYS A 77 0.76 5.34 -16.46
N LYS A 78 1.34 4.34 -15.79
CA LYS A 78 2.33 3.43 -16.41
C LYS A 78 1.72 2.66 -17.58
N ILE A 79 0.52 2.10 -17.38
CA ILE A 79 -0.19 1.34 -18.41
C ILE A 79 -0.49 2.24 -19.62
N GLU A 80 -0.90 3.50 -19.40
CA GLU A 80 -1.17 4.45 -20.49
C GLU A 80 0.11 4.84 -21.27
N GLU A 81 1.23 5.03 -20.58
CA GLU A 81 2.51 5.36 -21.20
C GLU A 81 3.11 4.19 -21.99
N GLU A 82 2.96 2.95 -21.50
CA GLU A 82 3.37 1.74 -22.20
C GLU A 82 2.52 1.53 -23.47
N GLY A 83 1.21 1.73 -23.41
CA GLY A 83 0.32 1.64 -24.58
C GLY A 83 0.54 2.73 -25.65
N LYS A 84 1.17 3.86 -25.30
CA LYS A 84 1.55 4.92 -26.26
C LYS A 84 2.90 4.66 -26.94
N LYS A 85 3.83 3.94 -26.30
CA LYS A 85 5.13 3.59 -26.89
C LYS A 85 5.02 2.52 -27.97
N ASP A 86 4.05 1.62 -27.86
CA ASP A 86 3.80 0.56 -28.84
C ASP A 86 3.14 1.05 -30.15
N LYS A 87 2.71 2.33 -30.20
CA LYS A 87 2.08 2.96 -31.37
C LYS A 87 2.97 3.93 -32.14
N LYS A 88 4.26 4.02 -31.82
CA LYS A 88 5.19 4.97 -32.46
C LYS A 88 6.41 4.25 -33.01
#